data_AF-A0A7S3KZN3-F1
#
_entry.id   AF-A0A7S3KZN3-F1
#
_cell.length_a   1.000
_cell.length_b   1.000
_cell.length_c   1.000
_cell.angle_alpha   90.00
_cell.angle_beta   90.00
_cell.angle_gamma   90.00
#
_symmetry.space_group_name_H-M   'P 1'
#
loop_
_entity.id
_entity.type
_entity.pdbx_description
1 polymer ?
#
loop_
_entity_poly.entity_id
_entity_poly.type
_entity_poly.pdbx_seq_one_letter_code
_entity_poly.pdbx_strand_id
1 'polypeptide(L)'
;MGFFALAHFIFRFGQLYFGDPSAGYGTRLGKGPHIGPALCLIPHAVLALSSLIFHTVPKERVVGKPMIWQEYRIHNIAFGIRSVVCTFLAWLSTYHNHAPSFRRLAVVGSCAVALASQITADWGTRNFRASDVESTTATMPYWEGCSLQTQKRFKIFYAYSQFMATLACIAVVNPAWSLSVLLAIQLASLFMTLVRKGIFTSKMYHIGYTITLLMPFAVGMRSNLWMPVGAFPGMMVMGAALFTLRARFRINKYALWLPIYAARIAIGDSIWMPHNVW
;
A
#
# COMPACT_ATOMS: atom_id res chain seq x y z
N MET A 1 -3.12 18.62 8.42
CA MET A 1 -3.29 17.32 7.71
C MET A 1 -2.12 16.36 7.93
N GLY A 2 -0.88 16.69 7.54
CA GLY A 2 0.25 15.75 7.68
C GLY A 2 0.51 15.27 9.12
N PHE A 3 0.50 16.17 10.10
CA PHE A 3 0.64 15.80 11.51
C PHE A 3 -0.50 14.88 11.99
N PHE A 4 -1.75 15.17 11.61
CA PHE A 4 -2.89 14.32 11.91
C PHE A 4 -2.72 12.91 11.33
N ALA A 5 -2.33 12.79 10.05
CA ALA A 5 -2.11 11.50 9.41
C ALA A 5 -1.00 10.68 10.12
N LEU A 6 0.09 11.34 10.53
CA LEU A 6 1.17 10.71 11.27
C LEU A 6 0.71 10.24 12.66
N ALA A 7 0.06 11.11 13.42
CA ALA A 7 -0.51 10.75 14.73
C ALA A 7 -1.54 9.62 14.62
N HIS A 8 -2.37 9.64 13.57
CA HIS A 8 -3.33 8.59 13.29
C HIS A 8 -2.62 7.25 13.03
N PHE A 9 -1.57 7.21 12.21
CA PHE A 9 -0.79 6.00 12.03
C PHE A 9 -0.15 5.50 13.33
N ILE A 10 0.48 6.39 14.11
CA ILE A 10 1.09 6.04 15.39
C ILE A 10 0.05 5.41 16.32
N PHE A 11 -1.12 6.04 16.46
CA PHE A 11 -2.21 5.52 17.28
C PHE A 11 -2.69 4.14 16.79
N ARG A 12 -2.96 3.99 15.49
CA ARG A 12 -3.51 2.75 14.92
C ARG A 12 -2.53 1.59 15.00
N PHE A 13 -1.27 1.80 14.65
CA PHE A 13 -0.26 0.76 14.76
C PHE A 13 0.16 0.50 16.22
N GLY A 14 0.00 1.48 17.12
CA GLY A 14 0.04 1.25 18.56
C GLY A 14 -1.06 0.27 19.00
N GLN A 15 -2.31 0.49 18.59
CA GLN A 15 -3.40 -0.46 18.87
C GLN A 15 -3.14 -1.85 18.29
N LEU A 16 -2.57 -1.94 17.08
CA LEU A 16 -2.13 -3.20 16.47
C LEU A 16 -1.14 -3.95 17.35
N TYR A 17 -0.14 -3.24 17.85
CA TYR A 17 0.92 -3.84 18.66
C TYR A 17 0.39 -4.30 20.03
N PHE A 18 -0.40 -3.44 20.70
CA PHE A 18 -0.83 -3.67 22.08
C PHE A 18 -2.12 -4.47 22.25
N GLY A 19 -2.88 -4.79 21.19
CA GLY A 19 -4.08 -5.60 21.38
C GLY A 19 -4.85 -5.99 20.13
N ASP A 20 -5.22 -5.03 19.29
CA ASP A 20 -6.20 -5.25 18.21
C ASP A 20 -5.52 -5.54 16.85
N PRO A 21 -5.52 -6.79 16.34
CA PRO A 21 -4.91 -7.12 15.04
C PRO A 21 -5.48 -6.34 13.85
N SER A 22 -6.64 -5.69 13.99
CA SER A 22 -7.24 -4.82 12.98
C SER A 22 -6.84 -3.34 13.09
N ALA A 23 -5.90 -3.02 13.98
CA ALA A 23 -5.45 -1.65 14.26
C ALA A 23 -6.57 -0.71 14.74
N GLY A 24 -7.55 -1.22 15.50
CA GLY A 24 -8.64 -0.44 16.08
C GLY A 24 -9.85 -0.24 15.17
N TYR A 25 -9.96 -0.99 14.06
CA TYR A 25 -11.07 -0.91 13.11
C TYR A 25 -12.15 -1.96 13.37
N GLY A 26 -11.76 -3.14 13.86
CA GLY A 26 -12.65 -4.24 14.24
C GLY A 26 -13.04 -4.19 15.72
N THR A 27 -12.13 -3.78 16.60
CA THR A 27 -12.46 -3.58 18.03
C THR A 27 -11.83 -2.28 18.56
N ARG A 28 -12.65 -1.28 18.90
CA ARG A 28 -12.13 -0.08 19.54
C ARG A 28 -12.08 -0.28 21.05
N LEU A 29 -10.92 -0.69 21.59
CA LEU A 29 -10.73 -0.95 23.03
C LEU A 29 -11.77 -1.96 23.58
N GLY A 30 -12.02 -3.03 22.82
CA GLY A 30 -12.99 -4.07 23.15
C GLY A 30 -14.46 -3.72 22.86
N LYS A 31 -14.78 -2.51 22.37
CA LYS A 31 -16.16 -2.06 22.13
C LYS A 31 -16.62 -2.15 20.66
N GLY A 32 -16.29 -3.25 19.99
CA GLY A 32 -16.70 -3.52 18.60
C GLY A 32 -16.21 -2.50 17.57
N PRO A 33 -16.65 -2.61 16.31
CA PRO A 33 -16.28 -1.69 15.23
C PRO A 33 -17.04 -0.36 15.37
N HIS A 34 -16.38 0.76 15.08
CA HIS A 34 -16.93 2.11 15.22
C HIS A 34 -16.68 2.93 13.95
N ILE A 35 -17.52 3.94 13.68
CA ILE A 35 -17.43 4.80 12.48
C ILE A 35 -16.24 5.78 12.51
N GLY A 36 -15.85 6.25 13.70
CA GLY A 36 -14.74 7.19 13.90
C GLY A 36 -13.44 6.81 13.17
N PRO A 37 -12.89 5.59 13.36
CA PRO A 37 -11.74 5.10 12.57
C PRO A 37 -11.88 5.28 11.05
N ALA A 38 -13.05 4.99 10.49
CA ALA A 38 -13.29 5.15 9.06
C ALA A 38 -13.30 6.61 8.64
N LEU A 39 -13.92 7.50 9.44
CA LEU A 39 -13.90 8.95 9.17
C LEU A 39 -12.48 9.52 9.22
N CYS A 40 -11.60 8.98 10.07
CA CYS A 40 -10.18 9.37 10.10
C CYS A 40 -9.41 9.03 8.81
N LEU A 41 -9.98 8.24 7.88
CA LEU A 41 -9.39 8.02 6.56
C LEU A 41 -9.54 9.23 5.63
N ILE A 42 -10.56 10.09 5.84
CA ILE A 42 -10.83 11.26 5.00
C ILE A 42 -9.61 12.20 4.97
N PRO A 43 -8.98 12.59 6.10
CA PRO A 43 -7.76 13.37 6.07
C PRO A 43 -6.60 12.74 5.30
N HIS A 44 -6.50 11.41 5.24
CA HIS A 44 -5.46 10.76 4.43
C HIS A 44 -5.74 10.89 2.93
N ALA A 45 -6.99 10.77 2.50
CA ALA A 45 -7.39 10.97 1.12
C ALA A 45 -7.17 12.44 0.69
N VAL A 46 -7.63 13.38 1.52
CA VAL A 46 -7.42 14.81 1.30
C VAL A 46 -5.93 15.14 1.28
N LEU A 47 -5.11 14.52 2.15
CA LEU A 47 -3.66 14.71 2.13
C LEU A 47 -3.04 14.27 0.80
N ALA A 48 -3.44 13.12 0.24
CA ALA A 48 -2.97 12.69 -1.08
C ALA A 48 -3.34 13.70 -2.18
N LEU A 49 -4.61 14.13 -2.21
CA LEU A 49 -5.13 15.08 -3.20
C LEU A 49 -4.58 16.50 -3.04
N SER A 50 -4.21 16.91 -1.82
CA SER A 50 -3.64 18.23 -1.56
C SER A 50 -2.31 18.46 -2.28
N SER A 51 -1.63 17.39 -2.74
CA SER A 51 -0.43 17.51 -3.57
C SER A 51 -0.68 18.16 -4.94
N LEU A 52 -1.94 18.24 -5.39
CA LEU A 52 -2.35 18.91 -6.62
C LEU A 52 -2.34 20.44 -6.51
N ILE A 53 -2.45 20.98 -5.29
CA ILE A 53 -2.37 22.43 -5.03
C ILE A 53 -0.98 22.98 -5.43
N PHE A 54 0.06 22.13 -5.35
CA PHE A 54 1.41 22.52 -5.73
C PHE A 54 1.58 22.42 -7.25
N HIS A 55 1.44 23.55 -7.94
CA HIS A 55 1.62 23.62 -9.39
C HIS A 55 3.10 23.56 -9.81
N THR A 56 4.04 23.87 -8.90
CA THR A 56 5.49 23.97 -9.15
C THR A 56 6.27 22.66 -8.97
N VAL A 57 5.62 21.50 -9.15
CA VAL A 57 6.30 20.20 -9.07
C VAL A 57 7.04 19.94 -10.39
N PRO A 58 8.36 19.65 -10.37
CA PRO A 58 9.14 19.38 -11.57
C PRO A 58 8.50 18.31 -12.45
N LYS A 59 8.43 18.59 -13.76
CA LYS A 59 7.93 17.63 -14.75
C LYS A 59 8.82 16.39 -14.76
N GLU A 60 10.11 16.64 -14.88
CA GLU A 60 11.14 15.62 -14.96
C GLU A 60 11.79 15.40 -13.60
N ARG A 61 12.41 14.25 -13.48
CA ARG A 61 13.09 13.89 -12.27
C ARG A 61 14.44 14.61 -12.18
N VAL A 62 14.71 15.21 -11.03
CA VAL A 62 16.02 15.79 -10.77
C VAL A 62 17.03 14.68 -10.47
N VAL A 63 18.08 14.61 -11.29
CA VAL A 63 19.17 13.67 -11.14
C VAL A 63 19.94 14.01 -9.86
N GLY A 64 20.04 13.05 -8.92
CA GLY A 64 20.92 13.16 -7.74
C GLY A 64 20.23 13.11 -6.37
N LYS A 65 18.94 13.44 -6.23
CA LYS A 65 18.24 13.37 -4.93
C LYS A 65 16.85 12.72 -5.05
N PRO A 66 16.45 11.85 -4.10
CA PRO A 66 15.08 11.38 -3.99
C PRO A 66 14.15 12.58 -3.77
N MET A 67 13.40 12.96 -4.80
CA MET A 67 12.48 14.10 -4.78
C MET A 67 11.21 13.76 -5.53
N ILE A 68 10.13 14.48 -5.27
CA ILE A 68 8.82 14.28 -5.92
C ILE A 68 8.83 14.95 -7.31
N TRP A 69 8.35 14.22 -8.33
CA TRP A 69 8.10 14.72 -9.70
C TRP A 69 6.68 14.35 -10.16
N GLN A 70 6.26 14.77 -11.35
CA GLN A 70 4.89 14.62 -11.84
C GLN A 70 4.38 13.17 -11.92
N GLU A 71 5.13 12.26 -12.56
CA GLU A 71 4.73 10.85 -12.63
C GLU A 71 4.63 10.22 -11.23
N TYR A 72 5.61 10.47 -10.36
CA TYR A 72 5.56 10.01 -8.97
C TYR A 72 4.32 10.54 -8.24
N ARG A 73 3.97 11.81 -8.42
CA ARG A 73 2.81 12.43 -7.79
C ARG A 73 1.52 11.72 -8.18
N ILE A 74 1.30 11.46 -9.46
CA ILE A 74 0.10 10.74 -9.92
C ILE A 74 0.07 9.31 -9.37
N HIS A 75 1.21 8.61 -9.36
CA HIS A 75 1.31 7.27 -8.78
C HIS A 75 0.98 7.29 -7.27
N ASN A 76 1.53 8.24 -6.53
CA ASN A 76 1.30 8.38 -5.09
C ASN A 76 -0.17 8.64 -4.78
N ILE A 77 -0.82 9.54 -5.53
CA ILE A 77 -2.27 9.80 -5.41
C ILE A 77 -3.07 8.53 -5.72
N ALA A 78 -2.83 7.89 -6.87
CA ALA A 78 -3.59 6.72 -7.30
C ALA A 78 -3.49 5.56 -6.29
N PHE A 79 -2.28 5.24 -5.82
CA PHE A 79 -2.07 4.17 -4.87
C PHE A 79 -2.52 4.55 -3.45
N GLY A 80 -2.38 5.83 -3.06
CA GLY A 80 -2.85 6.35 -1.79
C GLY A 80 -4.37 6.28 -1.68
N ILE A 81 -5.09 6.79 -2.68
CA ILE A 81 -6.55 6.72 -2.73
C ILE A 81 -7.03 5.28 -2.77
N ARG A 82 -6.39 4.41 -3.55
CA ARG A 82 -6.68 2.96 -3.52
C ARG A 82 -6.59 2.41 -2.10
N SER A 83 -5.50 2.66 -1.39
CA SER A 83 -5.32 2.11 -0.04
C SER A 83 -6.33 2.68 0.95
N VAL A 84 -6.69 3.96 0.87
CA VAL A 84 -7.78 4.55 1.68
C VAL A 84 -9.10 3.83 1.41
N VAL A 85 -9.50 3.69 0.13
CA VAL A 85 -10.78 3.09 -0.24
C VAL A 85 -10.81 1.60 0.13
N CYS A 86 -9.73 0.86 -0.10
CA CYS A 86 -9.64 -0.55 0.30
C CYS A 86 -9.68 -0.73 1.83
N THR A 87 -9.04 0.16 2.61
CA THR A 87 -9.18 0.16 4.08
C THR A 87 -10.63 0.42 4.49
N PHE A 88 -11.30 1.39 3.86
CA PHE A 88 -12.70 1.69 4.14
C PHE A 88 -13.62 0.51 3.81
N LEU A 89 -13.45 -0.13 2.65
CA LEU A 89 -14.23 -1.28 2.23
C LEU A 89 -14.02 -2.50 3.15
N ALA A 90 -12.77 -2.78 3.53
CA ALA A 90 -12.47 -3.82 4.51
C ALA A 90 -13.10 -3.51 5.87
N TRP A 91 -13.02 -2.27 6.33
CA TRP A 91 -13.69 -1.83 7.56
C TRP A 91 -15.21 -1.98 7.46
N LEU A 92 -15.85 -1.61 6.34
CA LEU A 92 -17.30 -1.73 6.16
C LEU A 92 -17.75 -3.19 6.26
N SER A 93 -16.95 -4.11 5.70
CA SER A 93 -17.15 -5.55 5.86
C SER A 93 -17.09 -5.95 7.34
N THR A 94 -16.05 -5.54 8.08
CA THR A 94 -15.93 -5.81 9.52
C THR A 94 -17.04 -5.16 10.36
N TYR A 95 -17.46 -3.94 10.01
CA TYR A 95 -18.52 -3.20 10.72
C TYR A 95 -19.86 -3.93 10.68
N HIS A 96 -20.17 -4.59 9.57
CA HIS A 96 -21.35 -5.43 9.40
C HIS A 96 -21.09 -6.92 9.70
N ASN A 97 -20.12 -7.20 10.57
CA ASN A 97 -19.71 -8.55 10.96
C ASN A 97 -19.52 -9.53 9.78
N HIS A 98 -18.89 -9.04 8.72
CA HIS A 98 -18.64 -9.78 7.47
C HIS A 98 -19.89 -10.39 6.81
N ALA A 99 -21.06 -9.77 7.01
CA ALA A 99 -22.30 -10.18 6.33
C ALA A 99 -22.06 -10.35 4.81
N PRO A 100 -22.61 -11.41 4.18
CA PRO A 100 -22.20 -11.82 2.82
C PRO A 100 -22.27 -10.71 1.76
N SER A 101 -23.29 -9.85 1.82
CA SER A 101 -23.47 -8.72 0.90
C SER A 101 -22.36 -7.67 1.04
N PHE A 102 -22.07 -7.22 2.27
CA PHE A 102 -21.02 -6.23 2.55
C PHE A 102 -19.62 -6.79 2.27
N ARG A 103 -19.41 -8.07 2.55
CA ARG A 103 -18.16 -8.76 2.22
C ARG A 103 -17.93 -8.84 0.72
N ARG A 104 -18.95 -9.23 -0.06
CA ARG A 104 -18.89 -9.26 -1.52
C ARG A 104 -18.66 -7.87 -2.10
N LEU A 105 -19.35 -6.85 -1.57
CA LEU A 105 -19.13 -5.46 -1.94
C LEU A 105 -17.68 -5.04 -1.69
N ALA A 106 -17.13 -5.36 -0.52
CA ALA A 106 -15.74 -5.04 -0.19
C ALA A 106 -14.75 -5.71 -1.15
N VAL A 107 -14.94 -7.00 -1.47
CA VAL A 107 -14.08 -7.74 -2.41
C VAL A 107 -14.13 -7.12 -3.81
N VAL A 108 -15.34 -6.97 -4.36
CA VAL A 108 -15.54 -6.42 -5.72
C VAL A 108 -15.00 -5.00 -5.79
N GLY A 109 -15.34 -4.16 -4.81
CA GLY A 109 -14.89 -2.78 -4.74
C GLY A 109 -13.37 -2.68 -4.63
N SER A 110 -12.72 -3.47 -3.77
CA SER A 110 -11.26 -3.45 -3.64
C SER A 110 -10.55 -3.93 -4.91
N CYS A 111 -11.06 -4.96 -5.59
CA CYS A 111 -10.53 -5.39 -6.88
C CYS A 111 -10.70 -4.32 -7.96
N ALA A 112 -11.88 -3.69 -8.05
CA ALA A 112 -12.15 -2.63 -9.01
C ALA A 112 -11.24 -1.41 -8.79
N VAL A 113 -11.07 -0.97 -7.54
CA VAL A 113 -10.21 0.17 -7.19
C VAL A 113 -8.73 -0.18 -7.37
N ALA A 114 -8.32 -1.41 -7.08
CA ALA A 114 -6.95 -1.86 -7.38
C ALA A 114 -6.66 -1.82 -8.88
N LEU A 115 -7.57 -2.31 -9.72
CA LEU A 115 -7.44 -2.24 -11.18
C LEU A 115 -7.43 -0.79 -11.68
N ALA A 116 -8.36 0.04 -11.20
CA ALA A 116 -8.43 1.46 -11.55
C ALA A 116 -7.11 2.17 -11.22
N SER A 117 -6.53 1.93 -10.05
CA SER A 117 -5.25 2.52 -9.68
C SER A 117 -4.09 2.13 -10.61
N GLN A 118 -4.09 0.89 -11.13
CA GLN A 118 -3.07 0.41 -12.07
C GLN A 118 -3.22 1.07 -13.44
N ILE A 119 -4.47 1.30 -13.87
CA ILE A 119 -4.80 2.04 -15.10
C ILE A 119 -4.38 3.50 -14.95
N THR A 120 -4.73 4.15 -13.84
CA THR A 120 -4.34 5.53 -13.54
C THR A 120 -2.82 5.69 -13.45
N ALA A 121 -2.10 4.71 -12.87
CA ALA A 121 -0.65 4.73 -12.83
C ALA A 121 -0.03 4.63 -14.24
N ASP A 122 -0.56 3.77 -15.12
CA ASP A 122 -0.10 3.69 -16.51
C ASP A 122 -0.41 4.95 -17.30
N TRP A 123 -1.60 5.52 -17.10
CA TRP A 123 -1.95 6.81 -17.68
C TRP A 123 -0.96 7.89 -17.21
N GLY A 124 -0.66 7.94 -15.91
CA GLY A 124 0.33 8.87 -15.35
C GLY A 124 1.72 8.67 -15.96
N THR A 125 2.18 7.42 -16.10
CA THR A 125 3.45 7.11 -16.75
C THR A 125 3.47 7.55 -18.21
N ARG A 126 2.44 7.24 -19.01
CA ARG A 126 2.38 7.60 -20.44
C ARG A 126 2.41 9.12 -20.67
N ASN A 127 1.82 9.90 -19.78
CA ASN A 127 1.69 11.35 -19.96
C ASN A 127 2.84 12.15 -19.32
N PHE A 128 3.47 11.62 -18.27
CA PHE A 128 4.44 12.38 -17.47
C PHE A 128 5.86 11.78 -17.44
N ARG A 129 6.08 10.59 -18.00
CA ARG A 129 7.43 10.04 -18.13
C ARG A 129 8.22 10.83 -19.16
N ALA A 130 9.39 11.32 -18.76
CA ALA A 130 10.30 12.06 -19.64
C ALA A 130 11.19 11.15 -20.50
N SER A 131 11.54 9.96 -19.99
CA SER A 131 12.42 9.00 -20.67
C SER A 131 11.98 7.55 -20.42
N ASP A 132 12.02 6.72 -21.46
CA ASP A 132 11.68 5.30 -21.39
C ASP A 132 12.67 4.46 -20.57
N VAL A 133 13.86 5.00 -20.33
CA VAL A 133 14.92 4.36 -19.52
C VAL A 133 14.65 4.54 -18.01
N GLU A 134 13.82 5.53 -17.64
CA GLU A 134 13.54 5.85 -16.25
C GLU A 134 12.30 5.12 -15.71
N SER A 135 12.37 4.70 -14.45
CA SER A 135 11.21 4.15 -13.74
C SER A 135 11.16 4.58 -12.28
N THR A 136 9.94 4.72 -11.76
CA THR A 136 9.64 5.31 -10.45
C THR A 136 10.39 4.66 -9.29
N THR A 137 10.68 3.35 -9.38
CA THR A 137 11.38 2.59 -8.34
C THR A 137 12.76 2.09 -8.76
N ALA A 138 12.98 1.77 -10.04
CA ALA A 138 14.24 1.16 -10.45
C ALA A 138 15.37 2.17 -10.64
N THR A 139 15.04 3.46 -10.79
CA THR A 139 16.04 4.48 -11.07
C THR A 139 16.27 5.46 -9.94
N MET A 140 15.59 5.34 -8.79
CA MET A 140 15.70 6.24 -7.62
C MET A 140 17.17 6.45 -7.21
N PRO A 141 17.64 7.68 -6.91
CA PRO A 141 19.06 7.94 -6.76
C PRO A 141 19.51 7.54 -5.35
N TYR A 142 20.60 6.80 -5.30
CA TYR A 142 21.21 6.32 -4.06
C TYR A 142 22.27 7.31 -3.55
N TRP A 143 22.73 7.11 -2.32
CA TRP A 143 23.80 7.93 -1.75
C TRP A 143 25.17 7.57 -2.36
N GLU A 144 26.11 8.50 -2.25
CA GLU A 144 27.49 8.31 -2.70
C GLU A 144 28.15 7.12 -2.00
N GLY A 145 28.86 6.28 -2.78
CA GLY A 145 29.46 5.04 -2.26
C GLY A 145 28.49 3.88 -2.03
N CYS A 146 27.22 3.99 -2.41
CA CYS A 146 26.28 2.85 -2.32
C CYS A 146 26.64 1.77 -3.35
N SER A 147 27.04 0.58 -2.86
CA SER A 147 27.41 -0.53 -3.74
C SER A 147 26.26 -1.00 -4.63
N LEU A 148 26.57 -1.42 -5.86
CA LEU A 148 25.58 -1.92 -6.82
C LEU A 148 24.76 -3.10 -6.28
N GLN A 149 25.38 -3.96 -5.45
CA GLN A 149 24.69 -5.07 -4.81
C GLN A 149 23.61 -4.58 -3.82
N THR A 150 23.93 -3.57 -3.01
CA THR A 150 22.98 -2.96 -2.08
C THR A 150 21.83 -2.30 -2.84
N GLN A 151 22.13 -1.54 -3.91
CA GLN A 151 21.09 -0.96 -4.77
C GLN A 151 20.16 -2.04 -5.33
N LYS A 152 20.74 -3.14 -5.84
CA LYS A 152 19.96 -4.27 -6.37
C LYS A 152 19.05 -4.89 -5.32
N ARG A 153 19.51 -5.06 -4.08
CA ARG A 153 18.68 -5.57 -2.96
C ARG A 153 17.49 -4.66 -2.66
N PHE A 154 17.71 -3.35 -2.55
CA PHE A 154 16.62 -2.39 -2.37
C PHE A 154 15.62 -2.44 -3.52
N LYS A 155 16.08 -2.45 -4.77
CA LYS A 155 15.20 -2.49 -5.95
C LYS A 155 14.34 -3.76 -5.99
N ILE A 156 14.94 -4.93 -5.69
CA ILE A 156 14.21 -6.20 -5.63
C ILE A 156 13.15 -6.14 -4.51
N PHE A 157 13.53 -5.70 -3.31
CA PHE A 157 12.62 -5.61 -2.19
C PHE A 157 11.47 -4.63 -2.46
N TYR A 158 11.74 -3.47 -3.04
CA TYR A 158 10.72 -2.49 -3.41
C TYR A 158 9.77 -3.04 -4.46
N ALA A 159 10.31 -3.70 -5.50
CA ALA A 159 9.51 -4.31 -6.54
C ALA A 159 8.59 -5.41 -5.98
N TYR A 160 9.12 -6.32 -5.16
CA TYR A 160 8.34 -7.34 -4.47
C TYR A 160 7.24 -6.74 -3.58
N SER A 161 7.58 -5.68 -2.83
CA SER A 161 6.63 -5.00 -1.95
C SER A 161 5.46 -4.37 -2.70
N GLN A 162 5.61 -3.98 -3.97
CA GLN A 162 4.48 -3.50 -4.80
C GLN A 162 3.45 -4.60 -5.09
N PHE A 163 3.89 -5.84 -5.27
CA PHE A 163 2.98 -6.99 -5.42
C PHE A 163 2.23 -7.24 -4.11
N MET A 164 2.97 -7.29 -3.00
CA MET A 164 2.38 -7.46 -1.67
C MET A 164 1.40 -6.34 -1.33
N ALA A 165 1.71 -5.10 -1.69
CA ALA A 165 0.83 -3.95 -1.51
C ALA A 165 -0.49 -4.08 -2.29
N THR A 166 -0.49 -4.76 -3.44
CA THR A 166 -1.71 -5.04 -4.21
C THR A 166 -2.51 -6.15 -3.57
N LEU A 167 -1.86 -7.25 -3.18
CA LEU A 167 -2.51 -8.34 -2.44
C LEU A 167 -3.13 -7.86 -1.12
N ALA A 168 -2.42 -7.04 -0.36
CA ALA A 168 -2.90 -6.44 0.88
C ALA A 168 -4.13 -5.54 0.69
N CYS A 169 -4.27 -4.91 -0.48
CA CYS A 169 -5.44 -4.06 -0.78
C CYS A 169 -6.68 -4.87 -1.16
N ILE A 170 -6.51 -6.05 -1.78
CA ILE A 170 -7.63 -6.94 -2.14
C ILE A 170 -7.95 -7.98 -1.05
N ALA A 171 -7.14 -8.03 0.02
CA ALA A 171 -7.35 -8.85 1.20
C ALA A 171 -8.27 -8.13 2.20
N VAL A 172 -9.59 -8.27 2.01
CA VAL A 172 -10.60 -7.53 2.78
C VAL A 172 -10.83 -8.02 4.20
N VAL A 173 -10.14 -9.08 4.62
CA VAL A 173 -10.26 -9.71 5.94
C VAL A 173 -9.88 -8.76 7.07
N ASN A 174 -8.91 -7.88 6.84
CA ASN A 174 -8.42 -6.99 7.88
C ASN A 174 -8.05 -5.61 7.27
N PRO A 175 -8.70 -4.52 7.70
CA PRO A 175 -8.43 -3.17 7.18
C PRO A 175 -6.99 -2.67 7.43
N ALA A 176 -6.29 -3.21 8.43
CA ALA A 176 -4.91 -2.83 8.74
C ALA A 176 -3.93 -3.15 7.59
N TRP A 177 -4.23 -4.14 6.76
CA TRP A 177 -3.40 -4.49 5.59
C TRP A 177 -3.29 -3.32 4.62
N SER A 178 -4.44 -2.84 4.14
CA SER A 178 -4.50 -1.68 3.23
C SER A 178 -3.97 -0.41 3.90
N LEU A 179 -4.20 -0.23 5.19
CA LEU A 179 -3.72 0.94 5.94
C LEU A 179 -2.18 0.97 6.04
N SER A 180 -1.55 -0.19 6.25
CA SER A 180 -0.09 -0.31 6.31
C SER A 180 0.59 -0.02 4.97
N VAL A 181 -0.10 -0.28 3.85
CA VAL A 181 0.35 0.13 2.53
C VAL A 181 0.28 1.65 2.38
N LEU A 182 -0.81 2.28 2.87
CA LEU A 182 -0.97 3.74 2.86
C LEU A 182 0.14 4.44 3.65
N LEU A 183 0.56 3.86 4.79
CA LEU A 183 1.68 4.36 5.59
C LEU A 183 2.94 4.49 4.75
N ALA A 184 3.33 3.43 4.02
CA ALA A 184 4.53 3.45 3.19
C ALA A 184 4.44 4.50 2.07
N ILE A 185 3.27 4.66 1.45
CA ILE A 185 3.04 5.64 0.38
C ILE A 185 3.17 7.07 0.90
N GLN A 186 2.54 7.39 2.04
CA GLN A 186 2.56 8.74 2.60
C GLN A 186 3.92 9.09 3.22
N LEU A 187 4.56 8.14 3.91
CA LEU A 187 5.89 8.35 4.47
C LEU A 187 6.97 8.45 3.39
N ALA A 188 6.84 7.76 2.25
CA ALA A 188 7.75 7.98 1.13
C ALA A 188 7.72 9.44 0.66
N SER A 189 6.53 10.03 0.50
CA SER A 189 6.38 11.45 0.14
C SER A 189 6.94 12.39 1.22
N LEU A 190 6.71 12.08 2.50
CA LEU A 190 7.32 12.84 3.61
C LEU A 190 8.85 12.78 3.56
N PHE A 191 9.43 11.59 3.42
CA PHE A 191 10.88 11.42 3.40
C PHE A 191 11.53 12.09 2.20
N MET A 192 10.94 12.04 1.00
CA MET A 192 11.42 12.82 -0.14
C MET A 192 11.35 14.34 0.10
N THR A 193 10.33 14.80 0.81
CA THR A 193 10.23 16.22 1.21
C THR A 193 11.34 16.60 2.19
N LEU A 194 11.63 15.74 3.17
CA LEU A 194 12.73 15.94 4.12
C LEU A 194 14.11 15.91 3.44
N VAL A 195 14.30 15.05 2.43
CA VAL A 195 15.51 15.04 1.60
C VAL A 195 15.65 16.33 0.82
N ARG A 196 14.57 16.81 0.19
CA ARG A 196 14.56 18.11 -0.52
C ARG A 196 14.92 19.27 0.40
N LYS A 197 14.46 19.24 1.65
CA LYS A 197 14.78 20.25 2.68
C LYS A 197 16.17 20.10 3.29
N GLY A 198 16.96 19.09 2.89
CA GLY A 198 18.28 18.83 3.45
C GLY A 198 18.27 18.27 4.88
N ILE A 199 17.11 17.90 5.41
CA ILE A 199 16.98 17.29 6.76
C ILE A 199 17.36 15.81 6.70
N PHE A 200 16.99 15.11 5.61
CA PHE A 200 17.33 13.70 5.40
C PHE A 200 18.37 13.54 4.28
N THR A 201 19.22 12.52 4.42
CA THR A 201 20.08 12.04 3.33
C THR A 201 19.34 11.00 2.47
N SER A 202 19.82 10.73 1.25
CA SER A 202 19.28 9.64 0.40
C SER A 202 19.35 8.28 1.10
N LYS A 203 20.40 8.04 1.93
CA LYS A 203 20.52 6.84 2.76
C LYS A 203 19.39 6.73 3.78
N MET A 204 19.10 7.82 4.50
CA MET A 204 17.99 7.87 5.46
C MET A 204 16.64 7.64 4.79
N TYR A 205 16.42 8.20 3.59
CA TYR A 205 15.23 7.93 2.79
C TYR A 205 15.05 6.43 2.52
N HIS A 206 16.10 5.77 1.99
CA HIS A 206 16.00 4.35 1.63
C HIS A 206 15.78 3.44 2.84
N ILE A 207 16.47 3.71 3.96
CA ILE A 207 16.30 2.97 5.21
C ILE A 207 14.89 3.18 5.76
N GLY A 208 14.46 4.43 5.92
CA GLY A 208 13.14 4.78 6.42
C GLY A 208 12.04 4.18 5.57
N TYR A 209 12.13 4.31 4.24
CA TYR A 209 11.14 3.74 3.34
C TYR A 209 11.09 2.21 3.41
N THR A 210 12.24 1.54 3.49
CA THR A 210 12.28 0.07 3.71
C THR A 210 11.58 -0.34 5.00
N ILE A 211 11.81 0.38 6.10
CA ILE A 211 11.12 0.11 7.38
C ILE A 211 9.59 0.23 7.19
N THR A 212 9.12 1.26 6.49
CA THR A 212 7.68 1.43 6.24
C THR A 212 7.08 0.33 5.34
N LEU A 213 7.87 -0.20 4.40
CA LEU A 213 7.46 -1.32 3.55
C LEU A 213 7.41 -2.66 4.29
N LEU A 214 8.04 -2.77 5.47
CA LEU A 214 7.93 -3.95 6.33
C LEU A 214 6.60 -3.98 7.12
N MET A 215 5.88 -2.86 7.23
CA MET A 215 4.67 -2.78 8.03
C MET A 215 3.53 -3.71 7.58
N PRO A 216 3.25 -3.90 6.28
CA PRO A 216 2.30 -4.92 5.83
C PRO A 216 2.67 -6.34 6.28
N PHE A 217 3.96 -6.67 6.35
CA PHE A 217 4.43 -7.97 6.85
C PHE A 217 4.23 -8.08 8.36
N ALA A 218 4.48 -7.00 9.11
CA ALA A 218 4.19 -6.94 10.54
C ALA A 218 2.69 -7.12 10.83
N VAL A 219 1.81 -6.47 10.06
CA VAL A 219 0.35 -6.69 10.12
C VAL A 219 0.01 -8.14 9.83
N GLY A 220 0.62 -8.75 8.81
CA GLY A 220 0.40 -10.14 8.46
C GLY A 220 0.80 -11.13 9.53
N MET A 221 2.00 -10.99 10.08
CA MET A 221 2.47 -11.80 11.22
C MET A 221 1.56 -11.64 12.43
N ARG A 222 1.20 -10.39 12.78
CA ARG A 222 0.33 -10.11 13.93
C ARG A 222 -1.08 -10.65 13.73
N SER A 223 -1.62 -10.56 12.51
CA SER A 223 -2.92 -11.14 12.16
C SER A 223 -2.88 -12.66 12.30
N ASN A 224 -1.86 -13.32 11.75
CA ASN A 224 -1.69 -14.78 11.84
C ASN A 224 -1.60 -15.32 13.27
N LEU A 225 -0.93 -14.58 14.16
CA LEU A 225 -0.79 -15.00 15.56
C LEU A 225 -2.13 -15.02 16.31
N TRP A 226 -3.07 -14.18 15.91
CA TRP A 226 -4.36 -14.00 16.60
C TRP A 226 -5.52 -14.67 15.87
N MET A 227 -5.36 -14.80 14.57
CA MET A 227 -6.24 -15.52 13.68
C MET A 227 -5.34 -16.30 12.73
N PRO A 228 -5.08 -17.58 13.00
CA PRO A 228 -4.30 -18.44 12.11
C PRO A 228 -5.12 -18.78 10.86
N VAL A 229 -5.41 -17.74 10.06
CA VAL A 229 -5.92 -17.86 8.71
C VAL A 229 -4.73 -17.99 7.78
N GLY A 230 -4.79 -18.94 6.85
CA GLY A 230 -3.77 -19.13 5.82
C GLY A 230 -3.55 -17.92 4.90
N ALA A 231 -4.25 -16.80 5.14
CA ALA A 231 -4.17 -15.51 4.45
C ALA A 231 -2.75 -15.02 4.26
N PHE A 232 -1.98 -14.78 5.33
CA PHE A 232 -0.64 -14.20 5.17
C PHE A 232 0.33 -15.15 4.46
N PRO A 233 0.47 -16.44 4.82
CA PRO A 233 1.39 -17.34 4.13
C PRO A 233 1.02 -17.51 2.65
N GLY A 234 -0.26 -17.64 2.31
CA GLY A 234 -0.66 -17.74 0.91
C GLY A 234 -0.51 -16.41 0.16
N MET A 235 -0.67 -15.25 0.80
CA MET A 235 -0.29 -13.97 0.20
C MET A 235 1.22 -13.90 -0.09
N MET A 236 2.07 -14.43 0.80
CA MET A 236 3.52 -14.48 0.58
C MET A 236 3.88 -15.37 -0.61
N VAL A 237 3.31 -16.58 -0.68
CA VAL A 237 3.51 -17.53 -1.78
C VAL A 237 3.02 -16.94 -3.10
N MET A 238 1.79 -16.40 -3.12
CA MET A 238 1.21 -15.78 -4.32
C MET A 238 2.00 -14.54 -4.75
N GLY A 239 2.41 -13.69 -3.82
CA GLY A 239 3.26 -12.54 -4.09
C GLY A 239 4.60 -12.94 -4.70
N ALA A 240 5.24 -14.00 -4.18
CA ALA A 240 6.49 -14.53 -4.71
C ALA A 240 6.33 -15.11 -6.12
N ALA A 241 5.22 -15.85 -6.36
CA ALA A 241 4.89 -16.37 -7.68
C ALA A 241 4.67 -15.25 -8.69
N LEU A 242 3.80 -14.28 -8.40
CA LEU A 242 3.50 -13.14 -9.27
C LEU A 242 4.76 -12.30 -9.55
N PHE A 243 5.57 -12.04 -8.52
CA PHE A 243 6.84 -11.35 -8.69
C PHE A 243 7.79 -12.13 -9.60
N THR A 244 7.92 -13.44 -9.42
CA THR A 244 8.79 -14.30 -10.25
C THR A 244 8.32 -14.32 -11.70
N LEU A 245 7.00 -14.47 -11.93
CA LEU A 245 6.38 -14.40 -13.25
C LEU A 245 6.65 -13.07 -13.95
N ARG A 246 6.54 -11.95 -13.23
CA ARG A 246 6.87 -10.64 -13.81
C ARG A 246 8.37 -10.45 -14.04
N ALA A 247 9.20 -10.79 -13.06
CA ALA A 247 10.63 -10.46 -13.07
C ALA A 247 11.44 -11.38 -14.00
N ARG A 248 11.11 -12.68 -14.08
CA ARG A 248 11.82 -13.66 -14.92
C ARG A 248 11.17 -13.84 -16.28
N PHE A 249 9.85 -14.03 -16.32
CA PHE A 249 9.11 -14.35 -17.54
C PHE A 249 8.53 -13.12 -18.24
N ARG A 250 8.70 -11.92 -17.67
CA ARG A 250 8.26 -10.62 -18.24
C ARG A 250 6.76 -10.56 -18.59
N ILE A 251 5.93 -11.39 -17.95
CA ILE A 251 4.48 -11.45 -18.20
C ILE A 251 3.85 -10.08 -17.98
N ASN A 252 2.94 -9.66 -18.87
CA ASN A 252 2.21 -8.40 -18.75
C ASN A 252 1.48 -8.31 -17.40
N LYS A 253 1.52 -7.14 -16.74
CA LYS A 253 0.91 -6.97 -15.41
C LYS A 253 -0.60 -7.23 -15.40
N TYR A 254 -1.33 -6.92 -16.47
CA TYR A 254 -2.76 -7.16 -16.57
C TYR A 254 -3.07 -8.65 -16.75
N ALA A 255 -2.23 -9.36 -17.51
CA ALA A 255 -2.32 -10.82 -17.61
C ALA A 255 -2.06 -11.51 -16.25
N LEU A 256 -1.27 -10.89 -15.37
CA LEU A 256 -1.08 -11.36 -13.99
C LEU A 256 -2.27 -11.02 -13.08
N TRP A 257 -2.73 -9.77 -13.08
CA TRP A 257 -3.70 -9.29 -12.08
C TRP A 257 -5.16 -9.59 -12.41
N LEU A 258 -5.57 -9.58 -13.69
CA LEU A 258 -6.97 -9.83 -14.06
C LEU A 258 -7.46 -11.22 -13.63
N PRO A 259 -6.71 -12.33 -13.83
CA PRO A 259 -7.11 -13.63 -13.32
C PRO A 259 -7.23 -13.66 -11.79
N ILE A 260 -6.33 -12.97 -11.09
CA ILE A 260 -6.37 -12.89 -9.62
C ILE A 260 -7.62 -12.13 -9.16
N TYR A 261 -7.96 -11.01 -9.79
CA TYR A 261 -9.17 -10.27 -9.45
C TYR A 261 -10.44 -11.07 -9.79
N ALA A 262 -10.48 -11.73 -10.94
CA ALA A 262 -11.61 -12.58 -11.32
C ALA A 262 -11.80 -13.75 -10.34
N ALA A 263 -10.73 -14.48 -10.03
CA ALA A 263 -10.75 -15.56 -9.04
C ALA A 263 -11.17 -15.05 -7.66
N ARG A 264 -10.64 -13.89 -7.24
CA ARG A 264 -10.99 -13.26 -5.96
C ARG A 264 -12.47 -12.89 -5.88
N ILE A 265 -13.05 -12.35 -6.96
CA ILE A 265 -14.47 -12.00 -7.04
C ILE A 265 -15.36 -13.26 -7.07
N ALA A 266 -14.97 -14.28 -7.83
CA ALA A 266 -15.75 -15.51 -8.00
C ALA A 266 -15.77 -16.37 -6.74
N ILE A 267 -14.61 -16.51 -6.09
CA ILE A 267 -14.41 -17.41 -4.95
C ILE A 267 -14.67 -16.69 -3.62
N GLY A 268 -14.51 -15.37 -3.59
CA GLY A 268 -14.60 -14.57 -2.38
C GLY A 268 -13.50 -14.93 -1.38
N ASP A 269 -13.87 -15.06 -0.11
CA ASP A 269 -12.95 -15.39 0.99
C ASP A 269 -12.95 -16.86 1.40
N SER A 270 -13.66 -17.72 0.67
CA SER A 270 -13.76 -19.16 0.98
C SER A 270 -12.39 -19.86 1.00
N ILE A 271 -11.39 -19.32 0.30
CA ILE A 271 -10.00 -19.81 0.33
C ILE A 271 -9.27 -19.41 1.62
N TRP A 272 -9.64 -18.30 2.26
CA TRP A 272 -8.80 -17.63 3.24
C TRP A 272 -9.35 -17.62 4.67
N MET A 273 -10.65 -17.83 4.87
CA MET A 273 -11.27 -17.77 6.20
C MET A 273 -12.34 -18.86 6.38
N PRO A 274 -12.30 -19.61 7.49
CA PRO A 274 -13.51 -20.26 8.02
C PRO A 274 -14.58 -19.19 8.27
N HIS A 275 -15.86 -19.52 8.08
CA HIS A 275 -16.96 -18.56 8.11
C HIS A 275 -17.17 -17.80 9.45
N ASN A 276 -16.45 -18.15 10.53
CA ASN A 276 -16.79 -17.77 11.91
C ASN A 276 -15.66 -17.08 12.72
N VAL A 277 -14.71 -16.36 12.11
CA VAL A 277 -13.54 -15.81 12.86
C VAL A 277 -13.68 -14.34 13.29
N TRP A 278 -14.88 -13.75 13.23
CA TRP A 278 -15.15 -12.43 13.83
C TRP A 278 -16.58 -12.33 14.34
#